data_AF-A0A1B0GS86-F1
#
_entry.id   AF-A0A1B0GS86-F1
#
_cell.length_a   1.000
_cell.length_b   1.000
_cell.length_c   1.000
_cell.angle_alpha   90.00
_cell.angle_beta   90.00
_cell.angle_gamma   90.00
#
_symmetry.space_group_name_H-M   'P 1'
#
loop_
_entity.id
_entity.type
_entity.pdbx_description
1 polymer ?
#
loop_
_entity_poly.entity_id
_entity_poly.type
_entity_poly.pdbx_seq_one_letter_code
_entity_poly.pdbx_strand_id
1 'polypeptide(L)'
;MEPAAEILVDSPDVVYSPETIEARYEYRTTRVSREGGVLRVQPRATRFTFRTARQVPRLGVMLVGWGGNNGSTLTAAVLANRLRLTWPTRTGRKEANYYGSLTQAGTVNLGLDENGREVFVPFSALLPMVAPNDLVFDVGANPKGH
;
A
#
# COMPACT_ATOMS: atom_id res chain seq x y z
N MET A 1 -6.07 -0.42 -17.39
CA MET A 1 -6.12 0.35 -16.14
C MET A 1 -5.73 1.75 -16.56
N GLU A 2 -6.69 2.67 -16.57
CA GLU A 2 -6.38 4.10 -16.75
C GLU A 2 -5.26 4.48 -15.77
N PRO A 3 -4.29 5.31 -16.17
CA PRO A 3 -3.30 5.81 -15.22
C PRO A 3 -4.06 6.44 -14.05
N ALA A 4 -3.75 5.99 -12.83
CA ALA A 4 -4.35 6.58 -11.64
C ALA A 4 -4.04 8.08 -11.66
N ALA A 5 -5.07 8.91 -11.46
CA ALA A 5 -4.89 10.36 -11.39
C ALA A 5 -3.80 10.67 -10.34
N GLU A 6 -2.83 11.50 -10.72
CA GLU A 6 -1.77 11.91 -9.80
C GLU A 6 -2.39 12.76 -8.67
N ILE A 7 -2.15 12.36 -7.43
CA ILE A 7 -2.62 13.08 -6.24
C ILE A 7 -1.52 14.04 -5.80
N LEU A 8 -1.82 15.34 -5.86
CA LEU A 8 -0.97 16.40 -5.34
C LEU A 8 -1.63 17.05 -4.13
N VAL A 9 -0.91 17.11 -3.02
CA VAL A 9 -1.37 17.73 -1.77
C VAL A 9 -0.81 19.15 -1.72
N ASP A 10 -1.68 20.14 -1.86
CA ASP A 10 -1.32 21.54 -1.70
C ASP A 10 -1.31 21.90 -0.19
N SER A 11 -0.13 21.85 0.41
CA SER A 11 0.07 22.14 1.82
C SER A 11 1.46 22.70 2.08
N PRO A 12 1.63 23.69 2.97
CA PRO A 12 2.95 24.19 3.36
C PRO A 12 3.81 23.13 4.09
N ASP A 13 3.19 22.06 4.58
CA ASP A 13 3.86 20.95 5.27
C ASP A 13 4.33 19.84 4.32
N VAL A 14 4.05 19.96 3.01
CA VAL A 14 4.46 18.98 1.99
C VAL A 14 5.34 19.65 0.95
N VAL A 15 6.50 19.07 0.69
CA VAL A 15 7.44 19.54 -0.34
C VAL A 15 7.72 18.40 -1.31
N TYR A 16 7.53 18.68 -2.60
CA TYR A 16 7.81 17.75 -3.68
C TYR A 16 9.13 18.11 -4.36
N SER A 17 10.03 17.13 -4.50
CA SER A 17 11.18 17.18 -5.40
C SER A 17 11.00 16.12 -6.50
N PRO A 18 11.88 16.09 -7.54
CA PRO A 18 11.87 14.99 -8.51
C PRO A 18 12.10 13.61 -7.86
N GLU A 19 12.85 13.55 -6.76
CA GLU A 19 13.28 12.32 -6.11
C GLU A 19 12.42 11.94 -4.92
N THR A 20 11.87 12.91 -4.18
CA THR A 20 11.22 12.66 -2.89
C THR A 20 9.99 13.51 -2.61
N ILE A 21 9.11 13.00 -1.76
CA ILE A 21 8.02 13.72 -1.10
C ILE A 21 8.41 13.86 0.37
N GLU A 22 8.57 15.08 0.85
CA GLU A 22 8.82 15.36 2.26
C GLU A 22 7.55 15.89 2.91
N ALA A 23 7.12 15.27 4.01
CA ALA A 23 5.91 15.62 4.74
C ALA A 23 6.21 15.85 6.22
N ARG A 24 5.84 17.03 6.73
CA ARG A 24 5.91 17.37 8.15
C ARG A 24 4.61 16.95 8.83
N TYR A 25 4.71 16.20 9.91
CA TYR A 25 3.56 15.69 10.63
C TYR A 25 3.75 15.86 12.14
N GLU A 26 2.80 16.53 12.80
CA GLU A 26 2.77 16.62 14.26
C GLU A 26 1.90 15.50 14.84
N TYR A 27 2.55 14.45 15.33
CA TYR A 27 1.88 13.37 16.02
C TYR A 27 1.48 13.80 17.42
N ARG A 28 0.17 13.90 17.66
CA ARG A 28 -0.40 14.24 18.97
C ARG A 28 -0.88 12.98 19.67
N THR A 29 -0.47 12.82 20.91
CA THR A 29 -0.80 11.67 21.76
C THR A 29 -0.97 12.12 23.21
N THR A 30 -1.41 11.24 24.10
CA THR A 30 -1.56 11.52 25.52
C THR A 30 -0.77 10.50 26.34
N ARG A 31 -0.03 10.99 27.34
CA ARG A 31 0.60 10.15 28.36
C ARG A 31 -0.26 10.17 29.61
N VAL A 32 -0.65 9.00 30.09
CA VAL A 32 -1.43 8.87 31.34
C VAL A 32 -0.54 8.26 32.42
N SER A 33 -0.45 8.90 33.58
CA SER A 33 0.18 8.33 34.79
C SER A 33 -0.83 8.23 35.92
N ARG A 34 -0.61 7.27 36.84
CA ARG A 34 -1.42 7.11 38.05
C ARG A 34 -0.55 7.41 39.27
N GLU A 35 -0.94 8.40 40.05
CA GLU A 35 -0.26 8.81 41.27
C GLU A 35 -1.30 9.02 42.37
N GLY A 36 -1.19 8.29 43.49
CA GLY A 36 -2.11 8.44 44.63
C GLY A 36 -3.59 8.21 44.31
N GLY A 37 -3.92 7.35 43.34
CA GLY A 37 -5.30 7.13 42.89
C GLY A 37 -5.83 8.11 41.85
N VAL A 38 -5.12 9.23 41.60
CA VAL A 38 -5.45 10.21 40.56
C VAL A 38 -4.83 9.80 39.22
N LEU A 39 -5.61 9.90 38.14
CA LEU A 39 -5.11 9.76 36.77
C LEU A 39 -4.68 11.13 36.26
N ARG A 40 -3.38 11.28 35.99
CA ARG A 40 -2.81 12.48 35.38
C ARG A 40 -2.67 12.25 33.88
N VAL A 41 -3.43 13.02 33.09
CA VAL A 41 -3.39 12.98 31.63
C VAL A 41 -2.57 14.15 31.11
N GLN A 42 -1.54 13.87 30.31
CA GLN A 42 -0.63 14.85 29.73
C GLN A 42 -0.68 14.77 28.21
N PRO A 43 -1.26 15.76 27.50
CA PRO A 43 -1.11 15.88 26.06
C PRO A 43 0.37 16.03 25.68
N ARG A 44 0.77 15.35 24.61
CA ARG A 44 2.12 15.36 24.05
C ARG A 44 2.01 15.54 22.53
N ALA A 45 2.93 16.30 21.97
CA ALA A 45 3.09 16.45 20.53
C ALA A 45 4.54 16.14 20.16
N THR A 46 4.73 15.32 19.13
CA THR A 46 6.05 15.01 18.56
C THR A 46 6.00 15.30 17.08
N ARG A 47 6.93 16.14 16.60
CA ARG A 47 7.02 16.48 15.18
C ARG A 47 7.92 15.47 14.46
N PHE A 48 7.40 14.92 13.38
CA PHE A 48 8.10 14.03 12.47
C PHE A 48 8.26 14.71 11.11
N THR A 49 9.35 14.41 10.42
CA THR A 49 9.51 14.68 9.00
C THR A 49 9.67 13.35 8.31
N PHE A 50 8.70 12.99 7.47
CA PHE A 50 8.73 11.79 6.65
C PHE A 50 9.28 12.14 5.27
N ARG A 51 10.19 11.31 4.76
CA ARG A 51 10.75 11.45 3.41
C ARG A 51 10.47 10.16 2.65
N THR A 52 9.64 10.26 1.62
CA THR A 52 9.22 9.14 0.78
C THR A 52 9.88 9.26 -0.59
N ALA A 53 10.54 8.21 -1.07
CA ALA A 53 11.10 8.20 -2.42
C ALA A 53 10.01 8.13 -3.48
N ARG A 54 10.16 8.90 -4.57
CA ARG A 54 9.23 8.89 -5.71
C ARG A 54 9.48 7.76 -6.68
N GLN A 55 10.73 7.32 -6.80
CA GLN A 55 11.09 6.22 -7.67
C GLN A 55 10.66 4.89 -7.05
N VAL A 56 9.77 4.18 -7.73
CA VAL A 56 9.36 2.82 -7.37
C VAL A 56 10.45 1.84 -7.80
N PRO A 57 11.05 1.05 -6.89
CA PRO A 57 12.13 0.13 -7.23
C PRO A 57 11.62 -1.14 -7.91
N ARG A 58 12.52 -1.86 -8.59
CA ARG A 58 12.27 -3.26 -8.98
C ARG A 58 12.32 -4.12 -7.72
N LEU A 59 11.33 -5.01 -7.56
CA LEU A 59 11.19 -5.82 -6.35
C LEU A 59 11.30 -7.32 -6.64
N GLY A 60 12.35 -7.93 -6.10
CA GLY A 60 12.49 -9.38 -6.00
C GLY A 60 11.85 -9.90 -4.72
N VAL A 61 11.11 -11.00 -4.80
CA VAL A 61 10.45 -11.67 -3.68
C VAL A 61 10.95 -13.10 -3.59
N MET A 62 11.67 -13.42 -2.51
CA MET A 62 12.12 -14.79 -2.22
C MET A 62 11.14 -15.47 -1.28
N LEU A 63 10.51 -16.56 -1.74
CA LEU A 63 9.49 -17.27 -0.97
C LEU A 63 10.05 -18.59 -0.42
N VAL A 64 10.10 -18.72 0.90
CA VAL A 64 10.29 -20.02 1.55
C VAL A 64 8.99 -20.80 1.45
N GLY A 65 9.04 -22.01 0.89
CA GLY A 65 7.82 -22.78 0.59
C GLY A 65 7.10 -22.29 -0.67
N TRP A 66 7.83 -21.78 -1.67
CA TRP A 66 7.27 -21.30 -2.94
C TRP A 66 6.35 -22.30 -3.64
N GLY A 67 6.66 -23.61 -3.56
CA GLY A 67 5.83 -24.68 -4.14
C GLY A 67 4.57 -25.03 -3.35
N GLY A 68 4.36 -24.46 -2.16
CA GLY A 68 3.15 -24.67 -1.36
C GLY A 68 1.94 -23.89 -1.90
N ASN A 69 0.76 -24.15 -1.34
CA ASN A 69 -0.51 -23.57 -1.81
C ASN A 69 -0.48 -22.04 -1.96
N ASN A 70 0.10 -21.32 -0.99
CA ASN A 70 0.16 -19.86 -1.04
C ASN A 70 1.16 -19.36 -2.09
N GLY A 71 2.35 -19.98 -2.17
CA GLY A 71 3.38 -19.58 -3.10
C GLY A 71 2.98 -19.82 -4.56
N SER A 72 2.39 -20.99 -4.85
CA SER A 72 1.86 -21.32 -6.17
C SER A 72 0.68 -20.42 -6.55
N THR A 73 -0.26 -20.16 -5.62
CA THR A 73 -1.40 -19.27 -5.86
C THR A 73 -0.97 -17.83 -6.09
N LEU A 74 -0.05 -17.29 -5.29
CA LEU A 74 0.48 -15.93 -5.47
C LEU A 74 1.16 -15.78 -6.83
N THR A 75 2.00 -16.76 -7.20
CA THR A 75 2.71 -16.77 -8.48
C THR A 75 1.71 -16.84 -9.64
N ALA A 76 0.73 -17.74 -9.56
CA ALA A 76 -0.33 -17.87 -10.56
C ALA A 76 -1.15 -16.58 -10.69
N ALA A 77 -1.53 -15.94 -9.59
CA ALA A 77 -2.26 -14.67 -9.60
C ALA A 77 -1.46 -13.56 -10.28
N VAL A 78 -0.16 -13.44 -10.00
CA VAL A 78 0.71 -12.45 -10.66
C VAL A 78 0.87 -12.72 -12.15
N LEU A 79 1.16 -13.97 -12.53
CA LEU A 79 1.30 -14.34 -13.95
C LEU A 79 -0.01 -14.13 -14.71
N ALA A 80 -1.15 -14.52 -14.12
CA ALA A 80 -2.45 -14.37 -14.76
C ALA A 80 -2.82 -12.90 -14.98
N ASN A 81 -2.56 -12.02 -14.01
CA ASN A 81 -2.79 -10.58 -14.14
C ASN A 81 -1.82 -9.93 -15.14
N ARG A 82 -0.53 -10.29 -15.09
CA ARG A 82 0.49 -9.79 -16.04
C ARG A 82 0.15 -10.15 -17.48
N LEU A 83 -0.31 -11.38 -17.72
CA LEU A 83 -0.69 -11.88 -19.04
C LEU A 83 -2.15 -11.55 -19.42
N ARG A 84 -2.90 -10.86 -18.56
CA ARG A 84 -4.32 -10.51 -18.76
C ARG A 84 -5.18 -11.72 -19.12
N LEU A 85 -4.98 -12.83 -18.42
CA LEU A 85 -5.68 -14.08 -18.70
C LEU A 85 -7.18 -13.94 -18.43
N THR A 86 -7.97 -14.61 -19.25
CA THR A 86 -9.42 -14.76 -19.06
C THR A 86 -9.80 -16.22 -19.27
N TRP A 87 -10.82 -16.69 -18.57
CA TRP A 87 -11.28 -18.08 -18.66
C TRP A 87 -12.80 -18.19 -18.57
N PRO A 88 -13.42 -19.15 -19.28
CA PRO A 88 -14.85 -19.40 -19.17
C PRO A 88 -15.19 -20.09 -17.84
N THR A 89 -16.33 -19.74 -17.27
CA THR A 89 -16.93 -20.42 -16.12
C THR A 89 -18.41 -20.65 -16.40
N ARG A 90 -19.09 -21.45 -15.56
CA ARG A 90 -20.55 -21.66 -15.68
C ARG A 90 -21.37 -20.37 -15.66
N THR A 91 -20.87 -19.32 -15.01
CA THR A 91 -21.56 -18.03 -14.86
C THR A 91 -21.02 -16.95 -15.80
N GLY A 92 -20.22 -17.33 -16.80
CA GLY A 92 -19.64 -16.42 -17.79
C GLY A 92 -18.12 -16.37 -17.74
N ARG A 93 -17.54 -15.46 -18.52
CA ARG A 93 -16.08 -15.27 -18.60
C ARG A 93 -15.58 -14.51 -17.36
N LYS A 94 -14.48 -14.98 -16.78
CA LYS A 94 -13.75 -14.31 -15.70
C LYS A 94 -12.43 -13.77 -16.24
N GLU A 95 -11.98 -12.67 -15.65
CA GLU A 95 -10.71 -12.02 -15.96
C GLU A 95 -9.83 -12.03 -14.70
N ALA A 96 -8.52 -12.21 -14.87
CA ALA A 96 -7.56 -12.12 -13.78
C ALA A 96 -7.66 -10.75 -13.09
N ASN A 97 -7.66 -10.77 -11.76
CA ASN A 97 -7.75 -9.57 -10.93
C ASN A 97 -7.01 -9.80 -9.60
N TYR A 98 -6.91 -8.75 -8.78
CA TYR A 98 -6.34 -8.78 -7.44
C TYR A 98 -7.39 -8.51 -6.35
N TYR A 99 -8.63 -8.96 -6.55
CA TYR A 99 -9.65 -8.82 -5.52
C TYR A 99 -9.22 -9.52 -4.23
N GLY A 100 -9.52 -8.89 -3.09
CA GLY A 100 -9.02 -9.29 -1.78
C GLY A 100 -7.66 -8.66 -1.40
N SER A 101 -6.96 -8.00 -2.33
CA SER A 101 -5.79 -7.18 -1.99
C SER A 101 -6.21 -5.76 -1.61
N LEU A 102 -5.91 -5.34 -0.38
CA LEU A 102 -6.19 -3.97 0.08
C LEU A 102 -5.47 -2.93 -0.80
N THR A 103 -4.22 -3.19 -1.18
CA THR A 103 -3.44 -2.20 -1.95
C THR A 103 -3.91 -2.08 -3.40
N GLN A 104 -4.47 -3.14 -3.98
CA GLN A 104 -4.86 -3.15 -5.40
C GLN A 104 -6.36 -2.93 -5.64
N ALA A 105 -7.21 -3.31 -4.68
CA ALA A 105 -8.66 -3.23 -4.79
C ALA A 105 -9.30 -2.31 -3.74
N GLY A 106 -8.54 -1.85 -2.74
CA GLY A 106 -9.03 -0.92 -1.73
C GLY A 106 -9.05 0.53 -2.22
N THR A 107 -9.97 1.31 -1.64
CA THR A 107 -10.07 2.75 -1.85
C THR A 107 -9.94 3.49 -0.52
N VAL A 108 -9.55 4.76 -0.60
CA VAL A 108 -9.46 5.67 0.55
C VAL A 108 -10.26 6.93 0.25
N ASN A 109 -11.04 7.40 1.22
CA ASN A 109 -11.75 8.68 1.14
C ASN A 109 -10.74 9.82 1.35
N LEU A 110 -10.56 10.69 0.35
CA LEU A 110 -9.72 11.88 0.45
C LEU A 110 -10.40 13.05 1.14
N GLY A 111 -11.73 13.06 1.15
CA GLY A 111 -12.53 14.17 1.65
C GLY A 111 -13.70 14.48 0.73
N LEU A 112 -14.16 15.72 0.77
CA LEU A 112 -15.31 16.20 0.01
C LEU A 112 -14.85 17.09 -1.16
N ASP A 113 -15.51 16.97 -2.30
CA ASP A 113 -15.36 17.91 -3.41
C ASP A 113 -16.10 19.24 -3.16
N GLU A 114 -16.01 20.16 -4.12
CA GLU A 114 -16.68 21.47 -4.07
C GLU A 114 -18.22 21.37 -3.96
N ASN A 115 -18.80 20.23 -4.31
CA ASN A 115 -20.24 19.96 -4.24
C ASN A 115 -20.62 19.18 -2.97
N GLY A 116 -19.67 18.92 -2.06
CA GLY A 116 -19.89 18.15 -0.84
C GLY A 116 -19.99 16.64 -1.05
N ARG A 117 -19.52 16.10 -2.19
CA ARG A 117 -19.51 14.67 -2.48
C ARG A 117 -18.19 14.05 -2.06
N GLU A 118 -18.23 12.85 -1.50
CA GLU A 118 -17.04 12.12 -1.10
C GLU A 118 -16.20 11.71 -2.32
N VAL A 119 -14.90 11.96 -2.23
CA VAL A 119 -13.92 11.60 -3.26
C VAL A 119 -13.12 10.40 -2.79
N PHE A 120 -13.30 9.26 -3.46
CA PHE A 120 -12.54 8.05 -3.19
C PHE A 120 -11.49 7.82 -4.27
N VAL A 121 -10.28 7.46 -3.83
CA VAL A 121 -9.16 7.12 -4.73
C VAL A 121 -8.66 5.71 -4.44
N PRO A 122 -8.04 5.02 -5.43
CA PRO A 122 -7.35 3.76 -5.17
C PRO A 122 -6.29 3.92 -4.07
N PHE A 123 -6.19 2.95 -3.17
CA PHE A 123 -5.20 2.98 -2.08
C PHE A 123 -3.77 3.12 -2.63
N SER A 124 -3.45 2.41 -3.72
CA SER A 124 -2.15 2.47 -4.41
C SER A 124 -1.83 3.82 -5.05
N ALA A 125 -2.79 4.73 -5.18
CA ALA A 125 -2.57 6.05 -5.76
C ALA A 125 -2.06 7.08 -4.73
N LEU A 126 -2.17 6.79 -3.42
CA LEU A 126 -1.80 7.73 -2.35
C LEU A 126 -0.30 8.04 -2.32
N LEU A 127 0.53 7.02 -2.57
CA LEU A 127 1.98 7.14 -2.59
C LEU A 127 2.55 6.21 -3.68
N PRO A 128 3.77 6.48 -4.17
CA PRO A 128 4.47 5.59 -5.10
C PRO A 128 4.62 4.18 -4.51
N MET A 129 4.01 3.18 -5.15
CA MET A 129 4.00 1.79 -4.70
C MET A 129 4.32 0.83 -5.85
N VAL A 130 4.95 -0.30 -5.51
CA VAL A 130 5.22 -1.38 -6.46
C VAL A 130 3.93 -2.05 -6.89
N ALA A 131 3.70 -2.19 -8.20
CA ALA A 131 2.61 -2.99 -8.72
C ALA A 131 2.93 -4.49 -8.57
N PRO A 132 1.98 -5.35 -8.15
CA PRO A 132 2.23 -6.78 -8.05
C PRO A 132 2.66 -7.44 -9.37
N ASN A 133 2.26 -6.85 -10.50
CA ASN A 133 2.70 -7.27 -11.83
C ASN A 133 4.20 -7.06 -12.07
N ASP A 134 4.90 -6.28 -11.25
CA ASP A 134 6.35 -6.02 -11.37
C ASP A 134 7.20 -6.87 -10.41
N LEU A 135 6.55 -7.73 -9.62
CA LEU A 135 7.24 -8.67 -8.73
C LEU A 135 7.99 -9.73 -9.53
N VAL A 136 9.22 -10.02 -9.11
CA VAL A 136 10.02 -11.14 -9.60
C VAL A 136 10.14 -12.15 -8.47
N PHE A 137 9.67 -13.38 -8.68
CA PHE A 137 9.73 -14.44 -7.68
C PHE A 137 10.96 -15.31 -7.86
N ASP A 138 11.57 -15.71 -6.75
CA ASP A 138 12.66 -16.69 -6.72
C ASP A 138 12.57 -17.59 -5.47
N VAL A 139 13.33 -18.69 -5.47
CA VAL A 139 13.44 -19.61 -4.33
C VAL A 139 14.27 -18.96 -3.24
N GLY A 140 13.65 -18.71 -2.08
CA GLY A 140 14.42 -18.51 -0.85
C GLY A 140 15.07 -19.82 -0.46
N ALA A 141 16.40 -19.93 -0.57
CA ALA A 141 17.12 -21.08 -0.03
C ALA A 141 16.78 -21.21 1.46
N ASN A 142 16.28 -22.38 1.87
CA ASN A 142 16.16 -22.70 3.29
C ASN A 142 17.59 -22.92 3.81
N PRO A 143 18.14 -22.09 4.72
CA PRO A 143 19.48 -22.30 5.26
C PRO A 143 19.58 -23.51 6.21
N LYS A 144 18.52 -24.34 6.32
CA LYS A 144 18.52 -25.56 7.12
C LYS A 144 18.29 -26.79 6.25
N GLY A 145 19.36 -27.25 5.63
CA GLY A 145 19.57 -28.67 5.36
C GLY A 145 20.19 -29.32 6.59
N HIS A 146 19.44 -30.21 7.22
CA HIS A 146 19.97 -31.38 7.92
C HIS A 146 19.53 -32.60 7.11
#